data_AF-A0A3L7ZX86-F1
#
_entry.id   AF-A0A3L7ZX86-F1
#
_cell.length_a   1.000
_cell.length_b   1.000
_cell.length_c   1.000
_cell.angle_alpha   90.00
_cell.angle_beta   90.00
_cell.angle_gamma   90.00
#
_symmetry.space_group_name_H-M   'P 1'
#
loop_
_entity.id
_entity.type
_entity.pdbx_description
1 polymer ?
#
loop_
_entity_poly.entity_id
_entity_poly.type
_entity_poly.pdbx_seq_one_letter_code
_entity_poly.pdbx_strand_id
1 'polypeptide(L)' 'MTDITQLFLHIIHQYKSVDIAEAEFKKMLHEDTELREEYREWCDAVGSSEKMGFLDYCDEYMDSQESIYDTLNDYDE' A
#
# COMPACT_ATOMS: atom_id res chain seq x y z
N MET A 1 -8.17 -16.79 2.18
CA MET A 1 -7.48 -15.95 1.18
C MET A 1 -7.41 -14.59 1.81
N THR A 2 -6.21 -14.17 2.18
CA THR A 2 -5.99 -12.84 2.72
C THR A 2 -5.64 -12.01 1.50
N ASP A 3 -6.58 -11.22 0.99
CA ASP A 3 -6.31 -10.39 -0.18
C ASP A 3 -5.15 -9.45 0.12
N ILE A 4 -4.15 -9.39 -0.75
CA ILE A 4 -2.96 -8.55 -0.54
C ILE A 4 -3.31 -7.07 -0.31
N THR A 5 -4.46 -6.63 -0.82
CA THR A 5 -5.04 -5.31 -0.56
C THR A 5 -5.36 -5.08 0.92
N GLN A 6 -5.74 -6.10 1.68
CA GLN A 6 -5.90 -6.02 3.15
C GLN A 6 -4.58 -5.74 3.84
N LEU A 7 -3.48 -6.35 3.36
CA LEU A 7 -2.16 -6.05 3.86
C LEU A 7 -1.79 -4.59 3.55
N PHE A 8 -2.09 -4.10 2.35
CA PHE A 8 -1.84 -2.70 2.02
C PHE A 8 -2.57 -1.75 2.97
N LEU A 9 -3.87 -1.98 3.19
CA LEU A 9 -4.66 -1.20 4.16
C LEU A 9 -4.04 -1.21 5.55
N HIS A 10 -3.61 -2.40 6.02
CA HIS A 10 -2.98 -2.54 7.33
C HIS A 10 -1.70 -1.69 7.43
N ILE A 11 -0.83 -1.75 6.41
CA ILE A 11 0.43 -1.00 6.37
C ILE A 11 0.14 0.51 6.29
N ILE A 12 -0.75 0.94 5.40
CA ILE A 12 -1.14 2.36 5.25
C ILE A 12 -1.66 2.91 6.59
N HIS A 13 -2.54 2.17 7.27
CA HIS A 13 -3.12 2.58 8.54
C HIS A 13 -2.11 2.59 9.68
N GLN A 14 -1.14 1.68 9.67
CA GLN A 14 -0.12 1.57 10.70
C GLN A 14 0.92 2.70 10.61
N TYR A 15 1.40 3.01 9.40
CA TYR A 15 2.50 3.97 9.22
C TYR A 15 2.03 5.39 8.94
N LYS A 16 0.78 5.59 8.48
CA LYS A 16 0.17 6.91 8.17
C LYS A 16 0.97 7.79 7.19
N SER A 17 1.97 7.20 6.54
CA SER A 17 2.86 7.86 5.59
C SER A 17 3.15 6.85 4.49
N VAL A 18 2.87 7.23 3.25
CA VAL A 18 3.01 6.37 2.07
C VAL A 18 4.48 5.98 1.87
N ASP A 19 5.42 6.91 2.04
CA ASP A 19 6.85 6.61 1.94
C ASP A 19 7.32 5.56 2.96
N ILE A 20 6.88 5.67 4.22
CA ILE A 20 7.23 4.71 5.27
C ILE A 20 6.56 3.35 4.99
N ALA A 21 5.28 3.39 4.63
CA ALA A 21 4.51 2.20 4.27
C ALA A 21 5.14 1.43 3.09
N GLU A 22 5.60 2.15 2.06
CA GLU A 22 6.25 1.57 0.88
C GLU A 22 7.58 0.90 1.24
N ALA A 23 8.40 1.56 2.07
CA ALA A 23 9.67 1.01 2.52
C ALA A 23 9.48 -0.28 3.34
N GLU A 24 8.50 -0.30 4.25
CA GLU A 24 8.20 -1.45 5.09
C GLU A 24 7.59 -2.59 4.27
N PHE A 25 6.68 -2.28 3.33
CA PHE A 25 6.14 -3.26 2.42
C PHE A 25 7.24 -3.90 1.55
N LYS A 26 8.19 -3.10 1.03
CA LYS A 26 9.34 -3.63 0.29
C LYS A 26 10.24 -4.55 1.12
N LYS A 27 10.41 -4.28 2.42
CA LYS A 27 11.11 -5.21 3.33
C LYS A 27 10.34 -6.52 3.45
N MET A 28 9.02 -6.47 3.68
CA MET A 28 8.18 -7.66 3.76
C MET A 28 8.26 -8.50 2.48
N LEU A 29 8.25 -7.87 1.30
CA LEU A 29 8.44 -8.57 0.01
C LEU A 29 9.82 -9.22 -0.14
N HIS A 30 10.84 -8.69 0.52
CA HIS A 30 12.19 -9.27 0.49
C HIS A 30 12.34 -10.41 1.48
N GLU A 31 11.68 -10.30 2.64
CA GLU A 31 11.69 -11.29 3.70
C GLU A 31 10.75 -12.47 3.41
N ASP A 32 9.66 -12.22 2.71
CA ASP A 32 8.60 -13.19 2.43
C ASP A 32 8.39 -13.37 0.92
N THR A 33 8.85 -14.52 0.41
CA THR A 33 8.81 -14.82 -1.03
C THR A 33 7.39 -15.14 -1.49
N GLU A 34 6.56 -15.75 -0.65
CA GLU A 34 5.16 -16.04 -0.96
C GLU A 34 4.40 -14.73 -1.15
N LEU A 35 4.59 -13.77 -0.24
CA LEU A 35 4.00 -12.44 -0.37
C LEU A 35 4.42 -11.73 -1.66
N ARG A 36 5.67 -11.93 -2.10
CA ARG A 36 6.16 -11.37 -3.35
C ARG A 36 5.46 -11.99 -4.57
N GLU A 37 5.18 -13.28 -4.55
CA GLU A 37 4.43 -13.94 -5.61
C GLU A 37 2.99 -13.43 -5.65
N GLU A 38 2.32 -13.36 -4.50
CA GLU A 38 0.96 -12.79 -4.39
C GLU A 38 0.90 -11.34 -4.91
N TYR A 39 1.91 -10.52 -4.60
CA TYR A 39 1.99 -9.13 -5.07
C TYR A 39 2.14 -9.04 -6.58
N ARG A 40 2.94 -9.94 -7.16
CA ARG A 40 3.13 -9.99 -8.60
C ARG A 40 1.86 -10.42 -9.32
N GLU A 41 1.14 -11.41 -8.79
CA GLU A 41 -0.15 -11.84 -9.33
C GLU A 41 -1.19 -10.73 -9.23
N TRP A 42 -1.24 -10.01 -8.10
CA TRP A 42 -2.13 -8.87 -7.95
C TRP A 42 -1.79 -7.75 -8.95
N CYS A 43 -0.51 -7.41 -9.11
CA CYS A 43 -0.07 -6.41 -10.10
C CYS A 43 -0.50 -6.79 -11.52
N ASP A 44 -0.33 -8.05 -11.92
CA ASP A 44 -0.76 -8.56 -13.23
C ASP A 44 -2.29 -8.47 -13.39
N ALA A 45 -3.04 -8.81 -12.34
CA ALA A 45 -4.50 -8.78 -12.33
C ALA A 45 -5.09 -7.36 -12.44
N VAL A 46 -4.47 -6.37 -11.78
CA VAL A 46 -4.90 -4.96 -11.85
C VAL A 46 -4.27 -4.19 -13.01
N GLY A 47 -3.30 -4.78 -13.71
CA GLY A 47 -2.57 -4.12 -14.79
C GLY A 47 -1.56 -3.07 -14.30
N SER A 48 -1.12 -3.18 -13.05
CA SER A 48 -0.12 -2.31 -12.44
C SER A 48 1.27 -2.96 -12.43
N SER A 49 2.30 -2.18 -12.13
CA SER A 49 3.68 -2.65 -12.11
C SER A 49 4.13 -2.96 -10.68
N GLU A 50 4.92 -4.02 -10.43
CA GLU A 50 5.49 -4.31 -9.09
C GLU A 50 6.18 -3.09 -8.44
N LYS A 51 6.71 -2.16 -9.24
CA LYS A 51 7.35 -0.94 -8.73
C LYS A 51 6.36 0.11 -8.23
N MET A 52 5.19 0.21 -8.84
CA MET A 52 4.22 1.27 -8.62
C MET A 52 2.91 0.77 -8.00
N GLY A 53 2.62 -0.53 -8.01
CA GLY A 53 1.33 -1.09 -7.63
C GLY A 53 0.89 -0.72 -6.22
N PHE A 54 1.82 -0.74 -5.25
CA PHE A 54 1.53 -0.28 -3.90
C PHE A 54 1.22 1.23 -3.82
N LEU A 55 1.95 2.05 -4.58
CA LEU A 55 1.76 3.50 -4.62
C LEU A 55 0.45 3.86 -5.33
N ASP A 56 0.16 3.17 -6.44
CA ASP A 56 -1.06 3.29 -7.23
C ASP A 56 -2.27 2.95 -6.36
N TYR A 57 -2.19 1.86 -5.59
CA TYR A 57 -3.21 1.50 -4.61
C TYR A 57 -3.35 2.54 -3.49
N CYS A 58 -2.23 3.08 -2.96
CA CYS A 58 -2.29 4.15 -1.97
C CYS A 58 -2.99 5.39 -2.53
N ASP A 59 -2.67 5.79 -3.76
CA ASP A 59 -3.25 6.96 -4.42
C ASP A 59 -4.76 6.77 -4.64
N GLU A 60 -5.18 5.64 -5.22
CA GLU A 60 -6.60 5.30 -5.39
C GLU A 60 -7.34 5.18 -4.04
N TYR A 61 -6.70 4.63 -3.03
CA TYR A 61 -7.27 4.51 -1.68
C TYR A 61 -7.40 5.88 -1.03
N MET A 62 -6.39 6.75 -1.15
CA MET A 62 -6.41 8.09 -0.56
C MET A 62 -7.38 9.02 -1.29
N ASP A 63 -7.49 8.95 -2.62
CA ASP A 63 -8.53 9.65 -3.40
C ASP A 63 -9.94 9.18 -2.97
N SER A 64 -10.12 7.87 -2.80
CA SER A 64 -11.37 7.31 -2.26
C SER A 64 -11.63 7.69 -0.80
N GLN A 65 -10.58 7.98 -0.03
CA GLN A 65 -10.63 8.36 1.39
C GLN A 65 -10.41 9.86 1.63
N GLU A 66 -10.35 10.71 0.59
CA GLU A 66 -10.02 12.13 0.73
C GLU A 66 -11.07 12.90 1.56
N SER A 67 -12.25 12.30 1.78
CA SER A 67 -13.22 12.79 2.77
C SER A 67 -12.84 12.54 4.24
N ILE A 68 -11.81 11.73 4.54
CA ILE A 68 -11.39 11.28 5.89
C ILE A 68 -9.90 11.64 6.16
N TYR A 69 -9.03 11.59 5.15
CA TYR A 69 -7.59 11.82 5.32
C TYR A 69 -7.18 13.31 5.34
N ASP A 70 -8.06 14.23 4.93
CA ASP A 70 -7.90 15.69 5.09
C ASP A 70 -7.59 16.10 6.55
N THR A 71 -7.94 15.26 7.53
CA THR A 71 -7.65 15.48 8.96
C THR A 71 -6.26 14.98 9.42
N LEU A 72 -5.56 14.13 8.65
CA LEU A 72 -4.26 13.55 9.08
C LEU A 72 -3.04 14.34 8.60
N ASN A 73 -3.21 15.30 7.69
CA ASN A 73 -2.15 16.23 7.28
C ASN A 73 -2.09 17.51 8.14
N ASP A 74 -3.00 17.67 9.12
CA ASP A 74 -2.99 18.77 10.10
C ASP A 74 -2.01 18.47 11.26
N TYR A 75 -0.77 18.12 10.92
CA TYR A 75 0.33 17.99 11.88
C TYR A 75 1.63 18.48 11.26
N ASP A 76 1.65 19.76 10.88
CA ASP A 76 2.85 20.60 10.85
C ASP A 76 2.44 22.07 11.08
N GLU A 77 2.05 22.41 12.32
CA GLU A 77 2.14 23.78 12.86
C GLU A 77 2.83 23.76 14.24
#